data_AF-A0AA45WLW5-F1
#
_entry.id   AF-A0AA45WLW5-F1
#
_cell.length_a   1.000
_cell.length_b   1.000
_cell.length_c   1.000
_cell.angle_alpha   90.00
_cell.angle_beta   90.00
_cell.angle_gamma   90.00
#
_symmetry.space_group_name_H-M   'P 1'
#
loop_
_entity.id
_entity.type
_entity.pdbx_description
1 polymer ?
#
loop_
_entity_poly.entity_id
_entity_poly.type
_entity_poly.pdbx_seq_one_letter_code
_entity_poly.pdbx_strand_id
1 'polypeptide(L)'
;MPAQIHTGKIITVGVPTVVDAVTIAHDTIDYVLSHLGREMHGVRGNPLDPHNRPSVRDLQNYQVPPETQTRMMGMFGSLDPEEKRQLIHEVLSPLGQNLIVTPKEVDSFIGNMAKLLANGLNCALHGAVTMDNVASHVG
;
A
#
# COMPACT_ATOMS: atom_id res chain seq x y z
N MET A 1 11.26 -51.91 4.51
CA MET A 1 10.48 -51.32 3.40
C MET A 1 11.24 -50.10 2.91
N PRO A 2 11.64 -49.99 1.63
CA PRO A 2 12.41 -48.84 1.17
C PRO A 2 11.50 -47.63 0.94
N ALA A 3 11.94 -46.44 1.36
CA ALA A 3 11.26 -45.18 1.10
C ALA A 3 11.48 -44.78 -0.38
N GLN A 4 10.40 -44.70 -1.17
CA GLN A 4 10.45 -44.15 -2.53
C GLN A 4 10.51 -42.62 -2.45
N ILE A 5 11.64 -42.04 -2.85
CA ILE A 5 11.78 -40.60 -3.02
C ILE A 5 11.21 -40.23 -4.40
N HIS A 6 10.11 -39.48 -4.44
CA HIS A 6 9.53 -38.95 -5.66
C HIS A 6 10.28 -37.68 -6.09
N THR A 7 10.87 -37.69 -7.29
CA THR A 7 11.55 -36.53 -7.87
C THR A 7 10.56 -35.68 -8.68
N GLY A 8 9.78 -34.84 -8.00
CA GLY A 8 8.93 -33.83 -8.64
C GLY A 8 9.67 -32.49 -8.81
N LYS A 9 9.35 -31.71 -9.86
CA LYS A 9 9.82 -30.33 -10.00
C LYS A 9 9.05 -29.43 -9.03
N ILE A 10 9.78 -28.70 -8.19
CA ILE A 10 9.22 -27.74 -7.22
C ILE A 10 9.47 -26.34 -7.76
N ILE A 11 8.44 -25.49 -7.72
CA ILE A 11 8.53 -24.07 -8.03
C ILE A 11 8.15 -23.29 -6.77
N THR A 12 9.05 -22.46 -6.27
CA THR A 12 8.81 -21.58 -5.13
C THR A 12 8.65 -20.14 -5.62
N VAL A 13 7.58 -19.48 -5.17
CA VAL A 13 7.30 -18.07 -5.47
C VAL A 13 7.21 -17.31 -4.15
N GLY A 14 8.01 -16.25 -4.01
CA GLY A 14 7.96 -15.35 -2.85
C GLY A 14 7.09 -14.12 -3.17
N VAL A 15 6.30 -13.68 -2.19
CA VAL A 15 5.52 -12.44 -2.28
C VAL A 15 6.16 -11.40 -1.34
N PRO A 16 6.66 -10.27 -1.83
CA PRO A 16 7.16 -9.22 -0.96
C PRO A 16 5.98 -8.51 -0.28
N THR A 17 5.96 -8.53 1.04
CA THR A 17 4.85 -8.01 1.86
C THR A 17 5.21 -6.79 2.70
N VAL A 18 6.48 -6.42 2.67
CA VAL A 18 7.03 -5.38 3.52
C VAL A 18 7.37 -4.15 2.70
N VAL A 19 7.19 -2.98 3.29
CA VAL A 19 7.40 -1.69 2.62
C VAL A 19 8.40 -0.84 3.40
N ASP A 20 9.08 0.05 2.70
CA ASP A 20 9.99 1.00 3.32
C ASP A 20 9.21 1.99 4.22
N ALA A 21 9.71 2.25 5.42
CA ALA A 21 9.14 3.24 6.33
C ALA A 21 9.12 4.64 5.72
N VAL A 22 10.08 4.98 4.85
CA VAL A 22 10.11 6.25 4.11
C VAL A 22 8.86 6.39 3.25
N THR A 23 8.43 5.32 2.58
CA THR A 23 7.21 5.31 1.76
C THR A 23 5.98 5.56 2.62
N ILE A 24 5.85 4.86 3.75
CA ILE A 24 4.70 5.04 4.66
C ILE A 24 4.66 6.46 5.22
N ALA A 25 5.80 7.00 5.66
CA ALA A 25 5.88 8.35 6.21
C ALA A 25 5.53 9.42 5.16
N HIS A 26 6.06 9.26 3.94
CA HIS A 26 5.76 10.14 2.81
C HIS A 26 4.28 10.16 2.49
N ASP A 27 3.68 8.99 2.28
CA ASP A 27 2.25 8.86 1.98
C ASP A 27 1.40 9.45 3.11
N THR A 28 1.76 9.20 4.37
CA THR A 28 1.03 9.73 5.54
C THR A 28 1.05 11.25 5.57
N ILE A 29 2.20 11.87 5.29
CA ILE A 29 2.31 13.33 5.22
C ILE A 29 1.41 13.88 4.11
N ASP A 30 1.44 13.27 2.92
CA ASP A 30 0.60 13.69 1.80
C ASP A 30 -0.88 13.53 2.13
N TYR A 31 -1.29 12.44 2.79
CA TYR A 31 -2.66 12.27 3.28
C TYR A 31 -3.08 13.36 4.27
N VAL A 32 -2.22 13.70 5.23
CA VAL A 32 -2.48 14.78 6.19
C VAL A 32 -2.62 16.12 5.47
N LEU A 33 -1.76 16.41 4.51
CA LEU A 33 -1.82 17.64 3.70
C LEU A 33 -3.09 17.71 2.86
N SER A 34 -3.49 16.61 2.21
CA SER A 34 -4.74 16.54 1.45
C SER A 34 -5.96 16.75 2.34
N HIS A 35 -5.94 16.19 3.56
CA HIS A 35 -7.00 16.39 4.53
C HIS A 35 -7.11 17.86 4.97
N LEU A 36 -5.99 18.47 5.37
CA LEU A 36 -5.95 19.87 5.79
C LEU A 36 -6.26 20.84 4.65
N GLY A 37 -5.75 20.57 3.44
CA GLY A 37 -6.03 21.36 2.23
C GLY A 37 -7.51 21.41 1.92
N ARG A 38 -8.18 20.26 2.00
CA ARG A 38 -9.63 20.19 1.82
C ARG A 38 -10.38 21.03 2.86
N GLU A 39 -10.04 20.92 4.15
CA GLU A 39 -10.70 21.72 5.20
C GLU A 39 -10.53 23.23 4.96
N MET A 40 -9.34 23.66 4.53
CA MET A 40 -9.04 25.07 4.27
C MET A 40 -9.70 25.64 3.01
N HIS A 41 -9.86 24.85 1.94
CA HIS A 41 -10.39 25.30 0.65
C HIS A 41 -11.87 25.01 0.42
N GLY A 42 -12.50 24.14 1.21
CA GLY A 42 -13.91 23.84 1.07
C GLY A 42 -14.38 22.73 2.00
N VAL A 43 -14.90 23.09 3.16
CA VAL A 43 -16.34 23.27 3.46
C VAL A 43 -16.38 23.86 4.88
N ARG A 44 -16.96 25.05 5.07
CA ARG A 44 -17.30 25.62 6.40
C ARG A 44 -18.44 24.81 7.05
N GLY A 45 -18.27 23.51 7.18
CA GLY A 45 -19.10 22.63 7.98
C GLY A 45 -18.38 22.39 9.31
N ASN A 46 -19.13 22.21 10.38
CA ASN A 46 -18.59 21.94 11.70
C ASN A 46 -17.57 20.78 11.60
N PRO A 47 -16.30 20.94 12.02
CA PRO A 47 -15.26 19.90 11.95
C PRO A 47 -15.63 18.59 12.67
N LEU A 48 -16.64 18.65 13.54
CA LEU A 48 -17.15 17.54 14.32
C LEU A 48 -18.43 16.91 13.73
N ASP A 49 -18.91 17.35 12.56
CA ASP A 49 -20.10 16.78 11.93
C ASP A 49 -19.80 15.34 11.43
N PRO A 50 -20.40 14.30 12.04
CA PRO A 50 -20.18 12.92 11.64
C PRO A 50 -20.67 12.62 10.21
N HIS A 51 -21.55 13.45 9.66
CA HIS A 51 -22.19 13.25 8.36
C HIS A 51 -21.43 13.90 7.18
N ASN A 52 -20.39 14.70 7.45
CA ASN A 52 -19.58 15.36 6.41
C ASN A 52 -18.13 14.83 6.33
N ARG A 53 -17.91 13.59 6.78
CA ARG A 53 -16.58 12.98 6.79
C ARG A 53 -16.13 12.62 5.36
N PRO A 54 -14.90 12.98 4.95
CA PRO A 54 -14.30 12.51 3.71
C PRO A 54 -14.29 10.99 3.61
N SER A 55 -14.57 10.42 2.44
CA SER A 55 -14.11 9.06 2.17
C SER A 55 -12.60 9.07 1.90
N VAL A 56 -11.91 7.95 2.14
CA VAL A 56 -10.48 7.81 1.83
C VAL A 56 -10.21 8.09 0.34
N ARG A 57 -11.13 7.70 -0.54
CA ARG A 57 -11.03 7.94 -1.98
C ARG A 57 -11.10 9.43 -2.34
N ASP A 58 -11.92 10.19 -1.62
CA ASP A 58 -12.02 11.65 -1.85
C ASP A 58 -10.74 12.36 -1.43
N LEU A 59 -10.06 11.87 -0.38
CA LEU A 59 -8.78 12.41 0.07
C LEU A 59 -7.63 12.10 -0.90
N GLN A 60 -7.65 10.91 -1.50
CA GLN A 60 -6.67 10.51 -2.52
C GLN A 60 -6.77 11.34 -3.80
N ASN A 61 -7.99 11.74 -4.17
CA ASN A 61 -8.24 12.52 -5.38
C ASN A 61 -8.08 14.03 -5.19
N TYR A 62 -7.98 14.49 -3.94
CA TYR A 62 -7.79 15.90 -3.65
C TYR A 62 -6.33 16.30 -3.85
N GLN A 63 -6.08 17.12 -4.86
CA GLN A 63 -4.74 17.64 -5.13
C GLN A 63 -4.57 18.99 -4.44
N VAL A 64 -3.68 19.02 -3.44
CA VAL A 64 -3.37 20.25 -2.70
C VAL A 64 -2.66 21.23 -3.63
N PRO A 65 -3.13 22.49 -3.77
CA PRO A 65 -2.41 23.48 -4.54
C PRO A 65 -0.99 23.71 -3.96
N PRO A 66 0.06 23.86 -4.79
CA PRO A 66 1.45 23.99 -4.31
C PRO A 66 1.63 25.14 -3.30
N GLU A 67 0.95 26.26 -3.51
CA GLU A 67 0.97 27.41 -2.60
C GLU A 67 0.42 27.07 -1.20
N THR A 68 -0.53 26.13 -1.13
CA THR A 68 -1.15 25.69 0.13
C THR A 68 -0.21 24.75 0.87
N GLN A 69 0.46 23.85 0.15
CA GLN A 69 1.44 22.94 0.71
C GLN A 69 2.60 23.70 1.36
N THR A 70 3.14 24.70 0.66
CA THR A 70 4.20 25.58 1.18
C THR A 70 3.72 26.42 2.36
N ARG A 71 2.47 26.89 2.36
CA ARG A 71 1.92 27.64 3.50
C ARG A 71 1.77 26.77 4.75
N MET A 72 1.44 25.48 4.59
CA MET A 72 1.24 24.55 5.70
C MET A 72 2.54 23.98 6.28
N MET A 73 3.49 23.62 5.41
CA MET A 73 4.72 22.92 5.79
C MET A 73 6.00 23.74 5.58
N GLY A 74 5.87 25.01 5.19
CA GLY A 74 7.00 25.90 4.97
C GLY A 74 7.97 25.31 3.94
N MET A 75 9.26 25.26 4.31
CA MET A 75 10.34 24.77 3.45
C MET A 75 10.11 23.32 2.99
N PHE A 76 9.54 22.45 3.84
CA PHE A 76 9.25 21.06 3.45
C PHE A 76 8.18 21.00 2.35
N GLY A 77 7.18 21.89 2.40
CA GLY A 77 6.10 21.91 1.43
C GLY A 77 6.56 22.27 0.02
N SER A 78 7.59 23.12 -0.09
CA SER A 78 8.20 23.56 -1.35
C SER A 78 9.21 22.58 -1.97
N LEU A 79 9.60 21.53 -1.25
CA LEU A 79 10.53 20.52 -1.78
C LEU A 79 9.87 19.68 -2.87
N ASP A 80 10.67 19.27 -3.85
CA ASP A 80 10.24 18.30 -4.86
C ASP A 80 10.06 16.90 -4.24
N PRO A 81 9.28 15.99 -4.86
CA PRO A 81 8.96 14.69 -4.29
C PRO A 81 10.19 13.85 -3.89
N GLU A 82 11.25 13.89 -4.70
CA GLU A 82 12.50 13.20 -4.40
C GLU A 82 13.24 13.83 -3.22
N GLU A 83 13.28 15.17 -3.13
CA GLU A 83 13.88 15.87 -1.99
C GLU A 83 13.10 15.62 -0.70
N LYS A 84 11.76 15.57 -0.76
CA LYS A 84 10.91 15.17 0.36
C LYS A 84 11.25 13.76 0.83
N ARG A 85 11.34 12.78 -0.08
CA ARG A 85 11.74 11.40 0.26
C ARG A 85 13.13 11.34 0.86
N GLN A 86 14.09 12.05 0.29
CA GLN A 86 15.47 12.10 0.79
C GLN A 86 15.53 12.67 2.21
N LEU A 87 14.81 13.77 2.46
CA LEU A 87 14.73 14.37 3.78
C LEU A 87 14.07 13.44 4.81
N ILE A 88 12.98 12.76 4.43
CA ILE A 88 12.34 11.77 5.31
C ILE A 88 13.32 10.63 5.62
N HIS A 89 14.06 10.15 4.63
CA HIS A 89 15.08 9.13 4.83
C HIS A 89 16.18 9.59 5.80
N GLU A 90 16.68 10.82 5.67
CA GLU A 90 17.67 11.40 6.58
C GLU A 90 17.14 11.55 8.01
N VAL A 91 15.87 11.92 8.18
CA VAL A 91 15.21 12.01 9.49
C VAL A 91 15.00 10.64 10.12
N LEU A 92 14.72 9.61 9.32
CA LEU A 92 14.52 8.24 9.79
C LEU A 92 15.84 7.47 10.01
N SER A 93 16.94 7.87 9.36
CA SER A 93 18.23 7.19 9.45
C SER A 93 18.76 6.99 10.88
N PRO A 94 18.65 7.97 11.81
CA PRO A 94 19.06 7.79 13.20
C PRO A 94 18.21 6.76 13.98
N LEU A 95 16.98 6.49 13.54
CA LEU A 95 16.07 5.54 14.19
C LEU A 95 16.37 4.08 13.81
N GLY A 96 17.24 3.86 12.82
CA GLY A 96 17.68 2.55 12.37
C GLY A 96 18.00 2.56 10.87
N GLN A 97 18.92 1.69 10.45
CA GLN A 97 19.20 1.51 9.02
C GLN A 97 18.00 0.82 8.35
N ASN A 98 17.51 1.41 7.25
CA ASN A 98 16.49 0.85 6.36
C ASN A 98 15.28 0.25 7.11
N LEU A 99 14.54 1.11 7.81
CA LEU A 99 13.32 0.72 8.50
C LEU A 99 12.30 0.13 7.52
N ILE A 100 11.79 -1.04 7.88
CA ILE A 100 10.80 -1.77 7.11
C ILE A 100 9.54 -1.91 7.94
N VAL A 101 8.38 -1.73 7.30
CA VAL A 101 7.06 -1.82 7.91
C VAL A 101 6.32 -3.01 7.31
N THR A 102 5.79 -3.88 8.18
CA THR A 102 4.92 -5.00 7.83
C THR A 102 3.47 -4.66 8.19
N PRO A 103 2.50 -4.73 7.26
CA PRO A 103 1.09 -4.58 7.59
C PRO A 103 0.61 -5.65 8.57
N LYS A 104 -0.36 -5.31 9.43
CA LYS A 104 -0.92 -6.23 10.43
C LYS A 104 -1.64 -7.44 9.81
N GLU A 105 -2.17 -7.28 8.60
CA GLU A 105 -2.97 -8.29 7.90
C GLU A 105 -2.15 -9.11 6.89
N VAL A 106 -0.83 -9.20 7.10
CA VAL A 106 0.09 -9.86 6.16
C VAL A 106 -0.30 -11.32 5.87
N ASP A 107 -0.79 -12.07 6.85
CA ASP A 107 -1.17 -13.47 6.68
C ASP A 107 -2.36 -13.63 5.73
N SER A 108 -3.37 -12.77 5.87
CA SER A 108 -4.53 -12.74 4.97
C SER A 108 -4.12 -12.33 3.56
N PHE A 109 -3.24 -11.34 3.44
CA PHE A 109 -2.70 -10.90 2.16
C PHE A 109 -1.94 -12.02 1.45
N ILE A 110 -1.04 -12.72 2.15
CA ILE A 110 -0.31 -13.88 1.60
C ILE A 110 -1.28 -14.98 1.20
N GLY A 111 -2.28 -15.29 2.02
CA GLY A 111 -3.31 -16.29 1.69
C GLY A 111 -4.04 -15.96 0.40
N ASN A 112 -4.45 -14.69 0.23
CA ASN A 112 -5.11 -14.22 -0.99
C ASN A 112 -4.18 -14.26 -2.21
N MET A 113 -2.93 -13.82 -2.06
CA MET A 113 -1.93 -13.88 -3.13
C MET A 113 -1.60 -15.32 -3.54
N ALA A 114 -1.50 -16.24 -2.58
CA ALA A 114 -1.30 -17.65 -2.86
C ALA A 114 -2.47 -18.25 -3.65
N LYS A 115 -3.72 -17.93 -3.26
CA LYS A 115 -4.92 -18.34 -4.02
C LYS A 115 -4.90 -17.76 -5.44
N LEU A 116 -4.58 -16.48 -5.60
CA LEU A 116 -4.49 -15.83 -6.91
C LEU A 116 -3.41 -16.44 -7.80
N LEU A 117 -2.21 -16.66 -7.26
CA LEU A 117 -1.10 -17.30 -7.99
C LEU A 117 -1.44 -18.74 -8.37
N ALA A 118 -2.02 -19.52 -7.46
CA ALA A 118 -2.44 -20.90 -7.72
C ALA A 118 -3.49 -20.95 -8.83
N ASN A 119 -4.50 -20.08 -8.77
CA ASN A 119 -5.55 -19.99 -9.79
C ASN A 119 -4.98 -19.56 -11.15
N GLY A 120 -4.14 -18.53 -11.18
CA GLY A 120 -3.47 -18.07 -12.40
C GLY A 120 -2.60 -19.17 -13.02
N LEU A 121 -1.82 -19.87 -12.21
CA LEU A 121 -0.98 -20.99 -12.66
C LEU A 121 -1.83 -22.17 -13.17
N ASN A 122 -2.89 -22.54 -12.45
CA ASN A 122 -3.79 -23.61 -12.85
C ASN A 122 -4.46 -23.31 -14.20
N CYS A 123 -4.97 -22.10 -14.40
CA CYS A 123 -5.55 -21.69 -15.69
C CYS A 123 -4.49 -21.67 -16.81
N ALA A 124 -3.27 -21.22 -16.53
CA ALA A 124 -2.22 -21.09 -17.54
C ALA A 124 -1.65 -22.45 -17.97
N LEU A 125 -1.55 -23.42 -17.05
CA LEU A 125 -0.90 -24.71 -17.30
C LEU A 125 -1.87 -25.87 -17.52
N HIS A 126 -3.11 -25.80 -17.03
CA HIS A 126 -4.12 -26.83 -17.23
C HIS A 126 -5.28 -26.30 -18.10
N GLY A 127 -5.25 -26.62 -19.39
CA GLY A 127 -6.26 -26.17 -20.37
C GLY A 127 -7.70 -26.63 -20.12
N ALA A 128 -7.93 -27.57 -19.20
CA ALA A 128 -9.28 -27.99 -18.76
C ALA A 128 -9.85 -27.14 -17.61
N VAL A 129 -9.02 -26.27 -17.02
CA VAL A 129 -9.38 -25.42 -15.89
C VAL A 129 -9.65 -24.00 -16.42
N THR A 130 -10.92 -23.68 -16.62
CA THR A 130 -11.40 -22.35 -17.00
C THR A 130 -11.70 -21.49 -15.77
N MET A 131 -11.65 -20.16 -15.91
CA MET A 131 -11.92 -19.21 -14.83
C MET A 131 -13.28 -19.44 -14.14
N ASP A 132 -14.27 -19.95 -14.88
CA ASP A 132 -15.60 -20.31 -14.36
C ASP A 132 -15.57 -21.53 -13.41
N ASN A 133 -14.63 -22.46 -13.62
CA ASN A 133 -14.51 -23.72 -12.85
C ASN A 133 -13.53 -23.62 -11.68
N VAL A 134 -12.62 -22.65 -11.69
CA VAL A 134 -11.66 -22.43 -10.60
C VAL A 134 -12.35 -21.89 -9.35
N ALA A 135 -13.35 -21.02 -9.54
CA ALA A 135 -14.11 -20.42 -8.45
C ALA A 135 -14.91 -21.45 -7.63
N SER A 136 -15.26 -22.61 -8.20
CA SER A 136 -16.05 -23.64 -7.53
C SER A 136 -15.23 -24.61 -6.67
N HIS A 137 -13.90 -24.62 -6.81
CA HIS A 137 -13.01 -25.57 -6.12
C HIS A 137 -12.17 -24.96 -4.99
N VAL A 138 -12.28 -23.64 -4.77
CA VAL A 138 -11.53 -22.94 -3.72
C VAL A 138 -12.52 -22.36 -2.71
N GLY A 139 -12.83 -23.15 -1.69
CA GLY A 139 -13.33 -22.66 -0.40
C GLY A 139 -12.28 -21.87 0.36
#